data_AF-A0A410UYZ7-F1
#
_entry.id   AF-A0A410UYZ7-F1
#
_cell.length_a   1.000
_cell.length_b   1.000
_cell.length_c   1.000
_cell.angle_alpha   90.00
_cell.angle_beta   90.00
_cell.angle_gamma   90.00
#
_symmetry.space_group_name_H-M   'P 1'
#
loop_
_entity.id
_entity.type
_entity.pdbx_description
1 polymer ?
#
loop_
_entity_poly.entity_id
_entity_poly.type
_entity_poly.pdbx_seq_one_letter_code
_entity_poly.pdbx_strand_id
1 'polypeptide(L)'
;MSFHYFAGAACRALMARKDGPSLYDVCDPVLSGQASGDPHLAKFYKTALGNPALRVLLRRAGLPELRDEAKLARLREALVRARDDAEPDWAAVGRPVAELVDSIALDHPKPPPAAFVGTMPAPAQIDGVIRDCAQHLLGSYRKNGFLPTYAAFNLIGDPDFRGRELIMALTGLNARGYKNSSLLFNLARVFIARSPARAVVDPPWRGIAEPMWEPVQIRHRSAYYDAFFIEALLSYVETGLASPADKTAAERAIADMVDFCINISREEVEGDGGQRFNVITALAPAPHPRFSRYFAQIKQDLGFGIYVPDCDTTACSISAATQAGCLDPIIDQPLLDFYAGYQVHAGVNEPRVTVPLNDNIDYEGGVATWIDNLAGERPYGNDLDPTLNFDILEVSFRNLARWKILETPARLATVHRIVGFQKRLAASGAFANPRSHIYYLPELYSAYFGRCYAAFLALPLAAQAAIDPDGDFDFIRHRVLSYVKGELIAAEMNVFDAALALIALGHLGADPRAFAPALNVIVDAIGEGGRRGPFRAYEWNKMKTPTRILVGGPEVTSAFVLMGLAVARRVMARG
;
A
#
# COMPACT_ATOMS: atom_id res chain seq x y z
N MET A 1 -12.36 -19.05 -6.98
CA MET A 1 -12.20 -20.35 -6.30
C MET A 1 -13.56 -20.86 -5.82
N SER A 2 -13.75 -22.18 -5.72
CA SER A 2 -15.03 -22.79 -5.34
C SER A 2 -15.14 -23.05 -3.84
N PHE A 3 -16.37 -23.12 -3.33
CA PHE A 3 -16.68 -23.54 -1.95
C PHE A 3 -16.01 -24.88 -1.57
N HIS A 4 -15.96 -25.82 -2.52
CA HIS A 4 -15.33 -27.13 -2.33
C HIS A 4 -13.83 -27.05 -2.01
N TYR A 5 -13.12 -26.08 -2.60
CA TYR A 5 -11.69 -25.88 -2.31
C TYR A 5 -11.48 -25.52 -0.83
N PHE A 6 -12.19 -24.49 -0.35
CA PHE A 6 -12.06 -24.02 1.03
C PHE A 6 -12.54 -25.06 2.05
N ALA A 7 -13.65 -25.75 1.77
CA ALA A 7 -14.13 -26.84 2.63
C ALA A 7 -13.08 -27.97 2.73
N GLY A 8 -12.46 -28.36 1.61
CA GLY A 8 -11.40 -29.36 1.60
C GLY A 8 -10.14 -28.91 2.34
N ALA A 9 -9.71 -27.66 2.15
CA ALA A 9 -8.56 -27.08 2.85
C ALA A 9 -8.79 -27.01 4.36
N ALA A 10 -9.97 -26.54 4.80
CA ALA A 10 -10.35 -26.50 6.21
C ALA A 10 -10.40 -27.90 6.81
N CYS A 11 -11.00 -28.88 6.11
CA CYS A 11 -11.06 -30.26 6.56
C CYS A 11 -9.65 -30.85 6.80
N ARG A 12 -8.72 -30.63 5.86
CA ARG A 12 -7.30 -31.03 6.02
C ARG A 12 -6.64 -30.37 7.23
N ALA A 13 -6.84 -29.07 7.42
CA ALA A 13 -6.28 -28.35 8.56
C ALA A 13 -6.83 -28.87 9.91
N LEU A 14 -8.13 -29.13 9.98
CA LEU A 14 -8.79 -29.59 11.21
C LEU A 14 -8.47 -31.04 11.57
N MET A 15 -8.17 -31.89 10.58
CA MET A 15 -7.82 -33.30 10.76
C MET A 15 -6.31 -33.56 10.79
N ALA A 16 -5.48 -32.52 10.63
CA ALA A 16 -4.03 -32.66 10.64
C ALA A 16 -3.54 -33.29 11.96
N ARG A 17 -2.52 -34.15 11.88
CA ARG A 17 -1.81 -34.64 13.06
C ARG A 17 -1.07 -33.47 13.70
N LYS A 18 -1.15 -33.36 15.04
CA LYS A 18 -0.39 -32.36 15.79
C LYS A 18 1.02 -32.89 16.04
N ASP A 19 2.00 -32.39 15.30
CA ASP A 19 3.39 -32.85 15.38
C ASP A 19 4.27 -31.88 16.15
N GLY A 20 3.97 -31.65 17.43
CA GLY A 20 4.73 -30.78 18.34
C GLY A 20 3.88 -29.67 18.97
N PRO A 21 4.47 -28.78 19.78
CA PRO A 21 3.79 -27.60 20.30
C PRO A 21 3.25 -26.71 19.19
N SER A 22 2.00 -26.26 19.34
CA SER A 22 1.33 -25.27 18.50
C SER A 22 1.55 -23.85 19.03
N LEU A 23 1.12 -22.84 18.26
CA LEU A 23 1.11 -21.44 18.69
C LEU A 23 0.49 -21.27 20.10
N TYR A 24 -0.61 -21.98 20.38
CA TYR A 24 -1.30 -21.89 21.65
C TYR A 24 -0.54 -22.56 22.79
N ASP A 25 0.19 -23.65 22.54
CA ASP A 25 1.03 -24.27 23.56
C ASP A 25 2.26 -23.40 23.90
N VAL A 26 2.73 -22.59 22.95
CA VAL A 26 3.78 -21.59 23.19
C VAL A 26 3.23 -20.40 23.98
N CYS A 27 2.13 -19.81 23.51
CA CYS A 27 1.61 -18.54 24.02
C CYS A 27 0.72 -18.65 25.25
N ASP A 28 -0.15 -19.67 25.40
CA ASP A 28 -1.10 -19.73 26.53
C ASP A 28 -0.41 -19.69 27.91
N PRO A 29 0.69 -20.43 28.17
CA PRO A 29 1.37 -20.39 29.46
C PRO A 29 1.91 -19.01 29.86
N VAL A 30 2.15 -18.14 28.86
CA VAL A 30 2.74 -16.80 29.07
C VAL A 30 1.67 -15.71 28.95
N LEU A 31 0.74 -15.82 28.02
CA LEU A 31 -0.13 -14.70 27.61
C LEU A 31 -1.59 -14.89 28.01
N SER A 32 -2.03 -16.08 28.43
CA SER A 32 -3.42 -16.33 28.82
C SER A 32 -3.73 -16.07 30.29
N GLY A 33 -2.72 -16.07 31.16
CA GLY A 33 -2.85 -15.88 32.62
C GLY A 33 -3.22 -14.46 33.07
N GLN A 34 -3.05 -14.21 34.38
CA GLN A 34 -3.21 -12.88 34.99
C GLN A 34 -2.26 -11.88 34.35
N ALA A 35 -2.70 -10.62 34.24
CA ALA A 35 -1.89 -9.56 33.67
C ALA A 35 -0.68 -9.26 34.57
N SER A 36 0.52 -9.31 33.98
CA SER A 36 1.76 -8.78 34.53
C SER A 36 2.45 -7.96 33.44
N GLY A 37 3.27 -6.99 33.85
CA GLY A 37 3.99 -6.13 32.91
C GLY A 37 3.07 -5.27 32.04
N ASP A 38 3.50 -5.02 30.81
CA ASP A 38 2.71 -4.34 29.78
C ASP A 38 1.56 -5.26 29.30
N PRO A 39 0.29 -4.81 29.42
CA PRO A 39 -0.86 -5.65 29.11
C PRO A 39 -1.11 -5.84 27.60
N HIS A 40 -0.45 -5.06 26.74
CA HIS A 40 -0.74 -5.01 25.32
C HIS A 40 -0.46 -6.35 24.64
N LEU A 41 0.68 -6.98 24.89
CA LEU A 41 1.06 -8.23 24.23
C LEU A 41 0.03 -9.34 24.50
N ALA A 42 -0.38 -9.49 25.76
CA ALA A 42 -1.40 -10.46 26.18
C ALA A 42 -2.78 -10.13 25.60
N LYS A 43 -3.18 -8.84 25.60
CA LYS A 43 -4.45 -8.38 25.01
C LYS A 43 -4.48 -8.63 23.50
N PHE A 44 -3.41 -8.31 22.79
CA PHE A 44 -3.27 -8.57 21.37
C PHE A 44 -3.38 -10.05 21.06
N TYR A 45 -2.65 -10.90 21.79
CA TYR A 45 -2.73 -12.34 21.63
C TYR A 45 -4.17 -12.84 21.80
N LYS A 46 -4.87 -12.46 22.88
CA LYS A 46 -6.25 -12.91 23.16
C LYS A 46 -7.23 -12.46 22.08
N THR A 47 -7.12 -11.21 21.61
CA THR A 47 -8.04 -10.63 20.64
C THR A 47 -7.78 -11.09 19.21
N ALA A 48 -6.52 -11.04 18.75
CA ALA A 48 -6.17 -11.30 17.36
C ALA A 48 -5.90 -12.79 17.08
N LEU A 49 -5.04 -13.44 17.87
CA LEU A 49 -4.54 -14.79 17.56
C LEU A 49 -5.25 -15.91 18.34
N GLY A 50 -5.74 -15.59 19.53
CA GLY A 50 -6.47 -16.46 20.44
C GLY A 50 -7.96 -16.55 20.14
N ASN A 51 -8.45 -15.87 19.09
CA ASN A 51 -9.86 -15.87 18.72
C ASN A 51 -10.34 -17.30 18.39
N PRO A 52 -11.62 -17.64 18.65
CA PRO A 52 -12.10 -19.02 18.52
C PRO A 52 -11.92 -19.64 17.12
N ALA A 53 -12.11 -18.86 16.06
CA ALA A 53 -11.99 -19.36 14.70
C ALA A 53 -10.55 -19.75 14.37
N LEU A 54 -9.60 -18.86 14.65
CA LEU A 54 -8.18 -19.14 14.40
C LEU A 54 -7.66 -20.24 15.34
N ARG A 55 -8.13 -20.28 16.60
CA ARG A 55 -7.76 -21.33 17.55
C ARG A 55 -8.14 -22.72 17.06
N VAL A 56 -9.35 -22.87 16.55
CA VAL A 56 -9.79 -24.16 15.99
C VAL A 56 -8.98 -24.53 14.75
N LEU A 57 -8.63 -23.56 13.90
CA LEU A 57 -7.84 -23.79 12.70
C LEU A 57 -6.39 -24.17 13.00
N LEU A 58 -5.74 -23.52 13.97
CA LEU A 58 -4.30 -23.62 14.23
C LEU A 58 -3.92 -24.51 15.43
N ARG A 59 -4.87 -24.99 16.26
CA ARG A 59 -4.55 -25.85 17.42
C ARG A 59 -3.76 -27.12 17.10
N ARG A 60 -3.84 -27.57 15.85
CA ARG A 60 -3.14 -28.76 15.33
C ARG A 60 -1.91 -28.42 14.49
N ALA A 61 -1.67 -27.15 14.20
CA ALA A 61 -0.45 -26.67 13.57
C ALA A 61 0.68 -26.69 14.61
N GLY A 62 1.30 -27.85 14.81
CA GLY A 62 2.43 -28.04 15.72
C GLY A 62 3.76 -28.02 14.98
N LEU A 63 4.80 -27.48 15.61
CA LEU A 63 6.16 -27.45 15.09
C LEU A 63 7.03 -28.55 15.77
N PRO A 64 7.57 -29.53 15.02
CA PRO A 64 8.34 -30.64 15.59
C PRO A 64 9.58 -30.20 16.36
N GLU A 65 10.27 -29.17 15.88
CA GLU A 65 11.47 -28.61 16.49
C GLU A 65 11.23 -28.02 17.88
N LEU A 66 9.98 -27.67 18.22
CA LEU A 66 9.63 -27.17 19.56
C LEU A 66 9.41 -28.29 20.57
N ARG A 67 9.57 -29.57 20.18
CA ARG A 67 9.71 -30.68 21.15
C ARG A 67 11.02 -30.60 21.92
N ASP A 68 12.01 -29.90 21.39
CA ASP A 68 13.20 -29.50 22.13
C ASP A 68 12.81 -28.46 23.18
N GLU A 69 12.85 -28.88 24.45
CA GLU A 69 12.46 -28.05 25.58
C GLU A 69 13.29 -26.76 25.67
N ALA A 70 14.56 -26.79 25.27
CA ALA A 70 15.41 -25.60 25.28
C ALA A 70 14.91 -24.56 24.26
N LYS A 71 14.54 -24.99 23.04
CA LYS A 71 13.98 -24.08 22.02
C LYS A 71 12.63 -23.50 22.44
N LEU A 72 11.75 -24.34 23.00
CA LEU A 72 10.46 -23.90 23.50
C LEU A 72 10.61 -22.92 24.67
N ALA A 73 11.54 -23.18 25.60
CA ALA A 73 11.83 -22.29 26.72
C ALA A 73 12.33 -20.92 26.24
N ARG A 74 13.27 -20.87 25.28
CA ARG A 74 13.75 -19.60 24.71
C ARG A 74 12.66 -18.76 24.08
N LEU A 75 11.72 -19.38 23.35
CA LEU A 75 10.57 -18.65 22.78
C LEU A 75 9.66 -18.08 23.87
N ARG A 76 9.37 -18.86 24.91
CA ARG A 76 8.54 -18.40 26.04
C ARG A 76 9.23 -17.28 26.81
N GLU A 77 10.53 -17.40 27.06
CA GLU A 77 11.34 -16.37 27.71
C GLU A 77 11.32 -15.06 26.90
N ALA A 78 11.48 -15.12 25.58
CA ALA A 78 11.35 -13.95 24.73
C ALA A 78 9.97 -13.27 24.85
N LEU A 79 8.88 -14.04 24.90
CA LEU A 79 7.52 -13.51 25.11
C LEU A 79 7.34 -12.92 26.51
N VAL A 80 7.94 -13.54 27.55
CA VAL A 80 7.95 -13.02 28.92
C VAL A 80 8.66 -11.67 28.95
N ARG A 81 9.87 -11.57 28.38
CA ARG A 81 10.64 -10.32 28.31
C ARG A 81 9.90 -9.23 27.53
N ALA A 82 9.31 -9.58 26.39
CA ALA A 82 8.48 -8.66 25.60
C ALA A 82 7.27 -8.11 26.39
N ARG A 83 6.72 -8.90 27.33
CA ARG A 83 5.60 -8.53 28.19
C ARG A 83 6.05 -7.75 29.44
N ASP A 84 7.07 -8.24 30.14
CA ASP A 84 7.38 -7.81 31.51
C ASP A 84 8.51 -6.76 31.59
N ASP A 85 9.50 -6.81 30.70
CA ASP A 85 10.62 -5.86 30.75
C ASP A 85 10.07 -4.45 30.43
N ALA A 86 10.47 -3.44 31.20
CA ALA A 86 10.08 -2.06 30.93
C ALA A 86 10.63 -1.58 29.58
N GLU A 87 11.88 -1.93 29.30
CA GLU A 87 12.62 -1.64 28.06
C GLU A 87 13.22 -2.94 27.51
N PRO A 88 12.43 -3.76 26.79
CA PRO A 88 12.94 -5.03 26.26
C PRO A 88 14.08 -4.81 25.25
N ASP A 89 15.12 -5.64 25.31
CA ASP A 89 16.06 -5.79 24.19
C ASP A 89 15.33 -6.50 23.04
N TRP A 90 14.79 -5.70 22.13
CA TRP A 90 13.99 -6.17 21.01
C TRP A 90 14.74 -7.05 20.02
N ALA A 91 16.07 -6.91 19.92
CA ALA A 91 16.88 -7.79 19.09
C ALA A 91 17.01 -9.18 19.72
N ALA A 92 17.22 -9.24 21.05
CA ALA A 92 17.23 -10.50 21.78
C ALA A 92 15.85 -11.17 21.84
N VAL A 93 14.80 -10.39 22.08
CA VAL A 93 13.40 -10.85 22.07
C VAL A 93 13.00 -11.40 20.71
N GLY A 94 13.37 -10.72 19.62
CA GLY A 94 13.02 -11.14 18.27
C GLY A 94 13.78 -12.38 17.78
N ARG A 95 15.00 -12.63 18.29
CA ARG A 95 15.91 -13.67 17.78
C ARG A 95 15.29 -15.07 17.65
N PRO A 96 14.67 -15.66 18.70
CA PRO A 96 14.11 -16.99 18.57
C PRO A 96 12.91 -17.05 17.60
N VAL A 97 12.18 -15.96 17.41
CA VAL A 97 11.12 -15.88 16.39
C VAL A 97 11.73 -15.73 15.00
N ALA A 98 12.78 -14.92 14.84
CA ALA A 98 13.50 -14.75 13.58
C ALA A 98 14.08 -16.09 13.06
N GLU A 99 14.67 -16.90 13.94
CA GLU A 99 15.15 -18.26 13.60
C GLU A 99 14.03 -19.15 13.03
N LEU A 100 12.81 -19.03 13.56
CA LEU A 100 11.64 -19.73 13.03
C LEU A 100 11.14 -19.13 11.71
N VAL A 101 11.17 -17.81 11.55
CA VAL A 101 10.78 -17.16 10.28
C VAL A 101 11.74 -17.52 9.15
N ASP A 102 13.04 -17.62 9.41
CA ASP A 102 14.03 -18.03 8.39
C ASP A 102 13.85 -19.48 7.91
N SER A 103 13.03 -20.24 8.63
CA SER A 103 12.77 -21.63 8.34
C SER A 103 11.57 -21.83 7.39
N ILE A 104 10.80 -20.79 7.08
CA ILE A 104 9.68 -20.87 6.12
C ILE A 104 10.12 -20.44 4.72
N ALA A 105 9.56 -21.11 3.70
CA ALA A 105 9.74 -20.76 2.30
C ALA A 105 8.42 -20.22 1.74
N LEU A 106 8.38 -18.92 1.51
CA LEU A 106 7.30 -18.20 0.84
C LEU A 106 7.89 -17.52 -0.40
N ASP A 107 7.09 -17.45 -1.45
CA ASP A 107 7.45 -16.81 -2.70
C ASP A 107 6.33 -15.86 -3.12
N HIS A 108 6.69 -14.75 -3.75
CA HIS A 108 5.72 -13.91 -4.46
C HIS A 108 5.07 -14.69 -5.61
N PRO A 109 3.82 -14.37 -5.97
CA PRO A 109 3.19 -14.98 -7.14
C PRO A 109 4.05 -14.75 -8.39
N LYS A 110 4.22 -15.81 -9.18
CA LYS A 110 4.85 -15.76 -10.50
C LYS A 110 3.82 -16.25 -11.51
N PRO A 111 2.96 -15.35 -12.03
CA PRO A 111 1.92 -15.76 -12.95
C PRO A 111 2.55 -16.44 -14.18
N PRO A 112 1.91 -17.50 -14.71
CA PRO A 112 2.44 -18.18 -15.90
C PRO A 112 2.44 -17.23 -17.11
N PRO A 113 3.30 -17.48 -18.11
CA PRO A 113 3.27 -16.72 -19.36
C PRO A 113 1.89 -16.80 -20.02
N ALA A 114 1.43 -15.66 -20.55
CA ALA A 114 0.19 -15.54 -21.30
C ALA A 114 0.48 -15.29 -22.78
N ALA A 115 -0.31 -15.89 -23.67
CA ALA A 115 -0.19 -15.65 -25.10
C ALA A 115 -0.61 -14.21 -25.42
N PHE A 116 0.17 -13.52 -26.25
CA PHE A 116 -0.20 -12.19 -26.71
C PHE A 116 -1.43 -12.26 -27.62
N VAL A 117 -2.49 -11.56 -27.23
CA VAL A 117 -3.71 -11.37 -28.04
C VAL A 117 -3.73 -9.93 -28.53
N GLY A 118 -3.48 -9.72 -29.81
CA GLY A 118 -3.44 -8.38 -30.43
C GLY A 118 -4.82 -7.82 -30.82
N THR A 119 -5.87 -8.63 -30.75
CA THR A 119 -7.24 -8.19 -31.04
C THR A 119 -7.73 -7.28 -29.91
N MET A 120 -8.09 -6.05 -30.26
CA MET A 120 -8.64 -5.07 -29.31
C MET A 120 -10.15 -5.29 -29.11
N PRO A 121 -10.69 -5.11 -27.90
CA PRO A 121 -12.14 -4.99 -27.70
C PRO A 121 -12.73 -3.83 -28.51
N ALA A 122 -14.02 -3.92 -28.83
CA ALA A 122 -14.71 -2.84 -29.52
C ALA A 122 -14.75 -1.58 -28.63
N PRO A 123 -14.61 -0.37 -29.21
CA PRO A 123 -14.68 0.89 -28.44
C PRO A 123 -15.93 1.02 -27.57
N ALA A 124 -17.08 0.53 -28.07
CA ALA A 124 -18.33 0.53 -27.31
C ALA A 124 -18.28 -0.34 -26.04
N GLN A 125 -17.50 -1.43 -26.04
CA GLN A 125 -17.28 -2.26 -24.85
C GLN A 125 -16.46 -1.48 -23.83
N ILE A 126 -15.37 -0.82 -24.27
CA ILE A 126 -14.51 0.01 -23.41
C ILE A 126 -15.33 1.15 -22.77
N ASP A 127 -16.10 1.88 -23.58
CA ASP A 127 -17.00 2.93 -23.11
C ASP A 127 -18.07 2.39 -22.13
N GLY A 128 -18.54 1.17 -22.34
CA GLY A 128 -19.45 0.46 -21.44
C GLY A 128 -18.83 0.25 -20.06
N VAL A 129 -17.64 -0.35 -20.01
CA VAL A 129 -16.94 -0.61 -18.74
C VAL A 129 -16.63 0.69 -17.98
N ILE A 130 -16.21 1.76 -18.68
CA ILE A 130 -15.99 3.07 -18.06
C ILE A 130 -17.26 3.57 -17.36
N ARG A 131 -18.42 3.48 -18.02
CA ARG A 131 -19.71 3.89 -17.42
C ARG A 131 -20.08 2.99 -16.24
N ASP A 132 -19.88 1.69 -16.33
CA ASP A 132 -20.20 0.77 -15.24
C ASP A 132 -19.35 1.03 -13.98
N CYS A 133 -18.05 1.29 -14.17
CA CYS A 133 -17.17 1.71 -13.07
C CYS A 133 -17.62 3.06 -12.48
N ALA A 134 -17.94 4.05 -13.32
CA ALA A 134 -18.39 5.36 -12.85
C ALA A 134 -19.71 5.28 -12.08
N GLN A 135 -20.69 4.53 -12.59
CA GLN A 135 -21.97 4.30 -11.92
C GLN A 135 -21.79 3.57 -10.59
N HIS A 136 -20.86 2.61 -10.52
CA HIS A 136 -20.52 1.95 -9.27
C HIS A 136 -19.96 2.95 -8.23
N LEU A 137 -18.98 3.77 -8.61
CA LEU A 137 -18.38 4.76 -7.72
C LEU A 137 -19.42 5.80 -7.26
N LEU A 138 -20.12 6.44 -8.19
CA LEU A 138 -21.12 7.46 -7.88
C LEU A 138 -22.29 6.90 -7.06
N GLY A 139 -22.70 5.65 -7.35
CA GLY A 139 -23.71 4.92 -6.58
C GLY A 139 -23.25 4.60 -5.16
N SER A 140 -22.01 4.13 -4.99
CA SER A 140 -21.43 3.86 -3.68
C SER A 140 -21.28 5.14 -2.86
N TYR A 141 -20.78 6.22 -3.46
CA TYR A 141 -20.67 7.52 -2.80
C TYR A 141 -22.05 8.02 -2.33
N ARG A 142 -23.06 8.00 -3.20
CA ARG A 142 -24.44 8.41 -2.84
C ARG A 142 -25.01 7.62 -1.68
N LYS A 143 -24.73 6.31 -1.62
CA LYS A 143 -25.22 5.43 -0.56
C LYS A 143 -24.53 5.67 0.78
N ASN A 144 -23.23 5.98 0.76
CA ASN A 144 -22.38 5.93 1.94
C ASN A 144 -21.92 7.32 2.44
N GLY A 145 -21.94 8.35 1.59
CA GLY A 145 -21.33 9.66 1.83
C GLY A 145 -19.80 9.65 1.75
N PHE A 146 -19.20 8.58 1.23
CA PHE A 146 -17.77 8.38 0.93
C PHE A 146 -17.61 7.12 0.07
N LEU A 147 -16.42 6.90 -0.48
CA LEU A 147 -16.09 5.65 -1.19
C LEU A 147 -15.40 4.67 -0.23
N PRO A 148 -16.03 3.53 0.10
CA PRO A 148 -15.45 2.56 1.03
C PRO A 148 -14.14 1.96 0.53
N THR A 149 -13.17 1.88 1.44
CA THR A 149 -11.95 1.08 1.28
C THR A 149 -11.82 0.12 2.45
N TYR A 150 -11.14 -0.99 2.24
CA TYR A 150 -11.06 -2.10 3.17
C TYR A 150 -9.59 -2.42 3.45
N ALA A 151 -9.26 -2.73 4.70
CA ALA A 151 -7.97 -3.28 5.08
C ALA A 151 -8.14 -4.67 5.70
N ALA A 152 -7.22 -5.59 5.41
CA ALA A 152 -7.20 -6.93 5.99
C ALA A 152 -5.76 -7.33 6.32
N PHE A 153 -5.56 -7.95 7.49
CA PHE A 153 -4.26 -8.54 7.83
C PHE A 153 -4.10 -9.86 7.09
N ASN A 154 -3.04 -9.99 6.28
CA ASN A 154 -2.66 -11.27 5.71
C ASN A 154 -1.70 -11.97 6.67
N LEU A 155 -2.22 -12.99 7.37
CA LEU A 155 -1.48 -13.71 8.41
C LEU A 155 -0.35 -14.59 7.87
N ILE A 156 -0.26 -14.83 6.55
CA ILE A 156 0.92 -15.49 5.96
C ILE A 156 2.14 -14.56 5.92
N GLY A 157 1.90 -13.25 5.92
CA GLY A 157 2.91 -12.20 5.85
C GLY A 157 3.48 -11.96 4.45
N ASP A 158 4.40 -11.00 4.34
CA ASP A 158 5.13 -10.71 3.09
C ASP A 158 6.28 -11.72 2.90
N PRO A 159 6.43 -12.33 1.70
CA PRO A 159 7.48 -13.30 1.41
C PRO A 159 8.93 -12.80 1.62
N ASP A 160 9.19 -11.50 1.46
CA ASP A 160 10.52 -10.91 1.62
C ASP A 160 10.83 -10.52 3.07
N PHE A 161 9.83 -10.55 3.96
CA PHE A 161 10.02 -10.22 5.37
C PHE A 161 10.53 -11.47 6.09
N ARG A 162 11.86 -11.60 6.27
CA ARG A 162 12.49 -12.75 6.93
C ARG A 162 12.93 -12.42 8.36
N GLY A 163 13.69 -13.31 8.99
CA GLY A 163 14.16 -13.14 10.36
C GLY A 163 14.97 -11.86 10.54
N ARG A 164 15.80 -11.49 9.56
CA ARG A 164 16.53 -10.21 9.54
C ARG A 164 15.59 -9.01 9.57
N GLU A 165 14.62 -8.96 8.67
CA GLU A 165 13.64 -7.87 8.56
C GLU A 165 12.77 -7.76 9.82
N LEU A 166 12.44 -8.90 10.45
CA LEU A 166 11.77 -8.91 11.76
C LEU A 166 12.61 -8.19 12.82
N ILE A 167 13.91 -8.50 12.94
CA ILE A 167 14.77 -7.81 13.90
C ILE A 167 14.84 -6.32 13.60
N MET A 168 15.05 -5.95 12.33
CA MET A 168 15.08 -4.54 11.88
C MET A 168 13.80 -3.79 12.27
N ALA A 169 12.64 -4.38 12.02
CA ALA A 169 11.37 -3.78 12.42
C ALA A 169 11.26 -3.64 13.95
N LEU A 170 11.55 -4.69 14.72
CA LEU A 170 11.43 -4.65 16.18
C LEU A 170 12.37 -3.62 16.83
N THR A 171 13.56 -3.40 16.26
CA THR A 171 14.49 -2.37 16.74
C THR A 171 14.15 -0.98 16.23
N GLY A 172 13.56 -0.87 15.03
CA GLY A 172 13.30 0.40 14.34
C GLY A 172 11.95 1.05 14.60
N LEU A 173 10.93 0.26 14.94
CA LEU A 173 9.61 0.75 15.35
C LEU A 173 9.72 1.55 16.66
N ASN A 174 8.88 2.56 16.86
CA ASN A 174 8.88 3.35 18.10
C ASN A 174 7.88 2.80 19.12
N ALA A 175 6.65 2.50 18.70
CA ALA A 175 5.59 2.08 19.62
C ALA A 175 5.73 0.60 20.01
N ARG A 176 5.73 0.32 21.33
CA ARG A 176 5.72 -1.04 21.89
C ARG A 176 4.56 -1.89 21.35
N GLY A 177 3.39 -1.28 21.12
CA GLY A 177 2.23 -1.98 20.54
C GLY A 177 2.49 -2.52 19.12
N TYR A 178 3.20 -1.75 18.30
CA TYR A 178 3.62 -2.17 16.96
C TYR A 178 4.68 -3.26 17.00
N LYS A 179 5.63 -3.18 17.95
CA LYS A 179 6.64 -4.23 18.17
C LYS A 179 5.99 -5.55 18.60
N ASN A 180 5.08 -5.49 19.57
CA ASN A 180 4.30 -6.63 20.05
C ASN A 180 3.51 -7.30 18.92
N SER A 181 2.82 -6.49 18.10
CA SER A 181 2.05 -6.98 16.96
C SER A 181 2.94 -7.63 15.89
N SER A 182 4.08 -7.00 15.59
CA SER A 182 5.07 -7.53 14.63
C SER A 182 5.65 -8.86 15.12
N LEU A 183 6.00 -8.96 16.40
CA LEU A 183 6.49 -10.19 17.02
C LEU A 183 5.47 -11.33 16.93
N LEU A 184 4.23 -11.08 17.35
CA LEU A 184 3.21 -12.13 17.43
C LEU A 184 2.65 -12.57 16.08
N PHE A 185 2.44 -11.64 15.14
CA PHE A 185 2.03 -12.05 13.79
C PHE A 185 3.14 -12.85 13.09
N ASN A 186 4.41 -12.44 13.24
CA ASN A 186 5.52 -13.20 12.67
C ASN A 186 5.78 -14.54 13.39
N LEU A 187 5.39 -14.68 14.66
CA LEU A 187 5.33 -16.00 15.29
C LEU A 187 4.20 -16.85 14.70
N ALA A 188 2.99 -16.28 14.58
CA ALA A 188 1.82 -16.99 14.06
C ALA A 188 1.99 -17.47 12.62
N ARG A 189 2.60 -16.65 11.74
CA ARG A 189 2.82 -16.99 10.33
C ARG A 189 3.65 -18.26 10.15
N VAL A 190 4.58 -18.56 11.05
CA VAL A 190 5.40 -19.79 10.98
C VAL A 190 4.52 -21.03 11.12
N PHE A 191 3.62 -21.03 12.11
CA PHE A 191 2.67 -22.13 12.33
C PHE A 191 1.69 -22.26 11.16
N ILE A 192 1.25 -21.14 10.57
CA ILE A 192 0.39 -21.15 9.39
C ILE A 192 1.13 -21.74 8.20
N ALA A 193 2.29 -21.19 7.84
CA ALA A 193 3.06 -21.56 6.66
C ALA A 193 3.51 -23.02 6.66
N ARG A 194 3.75 -23.61 7.84
CA ARG A 194 4.19 -25.00 8.04
C ARG A 194 3.06 -25.99 8.30
N SER A 195 1.81 -25.59 8.10
CA SER A 195 0.65 -26.46 8.33
C SER A 195 -0.33 -26.45 7.16
N PRO A 196 -1.25 -27.44 7.08
CA PRO A 196 -2.30 -27.43 6.07
C PRO A 196 -3.26 -26.23 6.18
N ALA A 197 -3.25 -25.49 7.30
CA ALA A 197 -4.00 -24.26 7.46
C ALA A 197 -3.58 -23.16 6.47
N ARG A 198 -2.33 -23.20 5.96
CA ARG A 198 -1.86 -22.31 4.89
C ARG A 198 -2.85 -22.24 3.73
N ALA A 199 -3.38 -23.37 3.26
CA ALA A 199 -4.28 -23.41 2.11
C ALA A 199 -5.64 -22.72 2.35
N VAL A 200 -5.98 -22.41 3.61
CA VAL A 200 -7.17 -21.64 3.99
C VAL A 200 -6.83 -20.15 4.13
N VAL A 201 -5.67 -19.83 4.69
CA VAL A 201 -5.23 -18.46 4.98
C VAL A 201 -4.64 -17.75 3.75
N ASP A 202 -3.89 -18.50 2.95
CA ASP A 202 -3.14 -18.07 1.77
C ASP A 202 -3.52 -18.98 0.58
N PRO A 203 -4.77 -18.90 0.09
CA PRO A 203 -5.23 -19.72 -1.02
C PRO A 203 -4.67 -19.18 -2.35
N PRO A 204 -4.43 -20.03 -3.38
CA PRO A 204 -3.85 -19.57 -4.63
C PRO A 204 -4.75 -18.61 -5.40
N TRP A 205 -4.17 -17.62 -6.07
CA TRP A 205 -4.87 -16.66 -6.93
C TRP A 205 -4.21 -16.53 -8.31
N ARG A 206 -4.84 -15.74 -9.18
CA ARG A 206 -4.37 -15.42 -10.53
C ARG A 206 -3.86 -13.98 -10.56
N GLY A 207 -2.84 -13.72 -11.37
CA GLY A 207 -2.21 -12.41 -11.43
C GLY A 207 -1.30 -12.12 -10.23
N ILE A 208 -0.87 -10.87 -10.13
CA ILE A 208 0.08 -10.40 -9.12
C ILE A 208 -0.69 -9.87 -7.91
N ALA A 209 -1.58 -8.90 -8.11
CA ALA A 209 -2.36 -8.30 -7.03
C ALA A 209 -3.26 -9.34 -6.33
N GLU A 210 -3.14 -9.44 -5.01
CA GLU A 210 -3.89 -10.43 -4.25
C GLU A 210 -5.38 -10.06 -4.15
N PRO A 211 -6.33 -10.96 -4.47
CA PRO A 211 -7.74 -10.71 -4.21
C PRO A 211 -8.01 -10.57 -2.71
N MET A 212 -8.79 -9.57 -2.31
CA MET A 212 -9.12 -9.39 -0.90
C MET A 212 -10.20 -10.39 -0.45
N TRP A 213 -9.88 -11.20 0.56
CA TRP A 213 -10.78 -12.20 1.14
C TRP A 213 -11.55 -11.66 2.36
N GLU A 214 -12.68 -12.29 2.66
CA GLU A 214 -13.76 -11.68 3.45
C GLU A 214 -13.89 -11.97 4.95
N PRO A 215 -13.14 -12.86 5.64
CA PRO A 215 -13.59 -13.16 7.00
C PRO A 215 -13.43 -11.96 7.95
N VAL A 216 -12.44 -11.08 7.74
CA VAL A 216 -12.26 -9.86 8.54
C VAL A 216 -11.68 -8.73 7.68
N GLN A 217 -12.56 -7.84 7.20
CA GLN A 217 -12.16 -6.62 6.49
C GLN A 217 -12.57 -5.39 7.31
N ILE A 218 -11.65 -4.45 7.47
CA ILE A 218 -11.87 -3.19 8.17
C ILE A 218 -12.27 -2.14 7.13
N ARG A 219 -13.57 -1.87 7.05
CA ARG A 219 -14.11 -0.78 6.24
C ARG A 219 -13.72 0.56 6.84
N HIS A 220 -13.18 1.47 6.02
CA HIS A 220 -12.78 2.80 6.44
C HIS A 220 -12.65 3.79 5.26
N ARG A 221 -12.37 5.05 5.61
CA ARG A 221 -12.05 6.18 4.72
C ARG A 221 -10.69 6.73 5.11
N SER A 222 -9.89 7.16 4.13
CA SER A 222 -8.62 7.86 4.34
C SER A 222 -8.45 8.97 3.30
N ALA A 223 -7.68 10.02 3.62
CA ALA A 223 -7.41 11.11 2.68
C ALA A 223 -6.60 10.61 1.47
N TYR A 224 -5.72 9.63 1.71
CA TYR A 224 -4.98 8.96 0.65
C TYR A 224 -5.92 8.37 -0.40
N TYR A 225 -6.95 7.63 0.01
CA TYR A 225 -7.88 7.00 -0.94
C TYR A 225 -8.71 8.03 -1.70
N ASP A 226 -9.20 9.04 -1.00
CA ASP A 226 -10.02 10.10 -1.58
C ASP A 226 -9.25 10.89 -2.65
N ALA A 227 -7.94 11.10 -2.49
CA ALA A 227 -7.10 11.71 -3.51
C ALA A 227 -7.14 10.94 -4.85
N PHE A 228 -7.00 9.60 -4.81
CA PHE A 228 -7.07 8.77 -6.01
C PHE A 228 -8.50 8.66 -6.57
N PHE A 229 -9.52 8.67 -5.71
CA PHE A 229 -10.91 8.70 -6.17
C PHE A 229 -11.28 10.01 -6.86
N ILE A 230 -10.73 11.14 -6.41
CA ILE A 230 -10.85 12.43 -7.11
C ILE A 230 -10.30 12.29 -8.54
N GLU A 231 -9.09 11.76 -8.70
CA GLU A 231 -8.48 11.58 -10.03
C GLU A 231 -9.27 10.66 -10.94
N ALA A 232 -9.82 9.57 -10.40
CA ALA A 232 -10.68 8.67 -11.17
C ALA A 232 -11.96 9.39 -11.66
N LEU A 233 -12.62 10.17 -10.80
CA LEU A 233 -13.81 10.92 -11.19
C LEU A 233 -13.50 12.07 -12.15
N LEU A 234 -12.36 12.76 -12.00
CA LEU A 234 -11.89 13.75 -12.96
C LEU A 234 -11.65 13.10 -14.33
N SER A 235 -10.95 11.96 -14.36
CA SER A 235 -10.71 11.18 -15.58
C SER A 235 -12.01 10.75 -16.25
N TYR A 236 -13.03 10.37 -15.47
CA TYR A 236 -14.36 10.06 -16.00
C TYR A 236 -14.99 11.25 -16.71
N VAL A 237 -15.01 12.42 -16.06
CA VAL A 237 -15.57 13.65 -16.63
C VAL A 237 -14.84 14.04 -17.92
N GLU A 238 -13.51 13.92 -17.94
CA GLU A 238 -12.68 14.22 -19.11
C GLU A 238 -12.92 13.29 -20.31
N THR A 239 -13.42 12.06 -20.08
CA THR A 239 -13.73 11.15 -21.20
C THR A 239 -14.85 11.66 -22.11
N GLY A 240 -15.70 12.57 -21.61
CA GLY A 240 -16.92 13.02 -22.29
C GLY A 240 -18.06 12.00 -22.28
N LEU A 241 -17.91 10.86 -21.58
CA LEU A 241 -18.95 9.83 -21.47
C LEU A 241 -19.99 10.14 -20.39
N ALA A 242 -19.68 11.06 -19.48
CA ALA A 242 -20.55 11.42 -18.38
C ALA A 242 -21.84 12.10 -18.88
N SER A 243 -22.99 11.58 -18.43
CA SER A 243 -24.25 12.31 -18.59
C SER A 243 -24.19 13.62 -17.79
N PRO A 244 -25.02 14.64 -18.10
CA PRO A 244 -25.05 15.87 -17.32
C PRO A 244 -25.29 15.62 -15.82
N ALA A 245 -26.15 14.67 -15.48
CA ALA A 245 -26.42 14.29 -14.10
C ALA A 245 -25.21 13.63 -13.43
N ASP A 246 -24.51 12.73 -14.13
CA ASP A 246 -23.31 12.09 -13.61
C ASP A 246 -22.17 13.10 -13.42
N LYS A 247 -22.01 14.04 -14.35
CA LYS A 247 -21.01 15.11 -14.25
C LYS A 247 -21.24 15.94 -12.98
N THR A 248 -22.47 16.41 -12.75
CA THR A 248 -22.82 17.15 -11.52
C THR A 248 -22.62 16.30 -10.27
N ALA A 249 -22.94 15.00 -10.32
CA ALA A 249 -22.73 14.11 -9.18
C ALA A 249 -21.23 13.90 -8.88
N ALA A 250 -20.41 13.74 -9.93
CA ALA A 250 -18.96 13.62 -9.82
C ALA A 250 -18.34 14.90 -9.26
N GLU A 251 -18.72 16.08 -9.77
CA GLU A 251 -18.23 17.37 -9.29
C GLU A 251 -18.54 17.58 -7.80
N ARG A 252 -19.74 17.21 -7.34
CA ARG A 252 -20.10 17.26 -5.91
C ARG A 252 -19.26 16.29 -5.07
N ALA A 253 -19.13 15.04 -5.51
CA ALA A 253 -18.31 14.06 -4.80
C ALA A 253 -16.83 14.48 -4.74
N ILE A 254 -16.29 15.03 -5.83
CA ILE A 254 -14.94 15.59 -5.88
C ILE A 254 -14.79 16.72 -4.86
N ALA A 255 -15.71 17.70 -4.84
CA ALA A 255 -15.63 18.82 -3.91
C ALA A 255 -15.64 18.36 -2.44
N ASP A 256 -16.51 17.41 -2.09
CA ASP A 256 -16.59 16.84 -0.74
C ASP A 256 -15.32 16.04 -0.36
N MET A 257 -14.74 15.30 -1.31
CA MET A 257 -13.48 14.56 -1.09
C MET A 257 -12.30 15.52 -0.96
N VAL A 258 -12.27 16.60 -1.74
CA VAL A 258 -11.26 17.66 -1.60
C VAL A 258 -11.33 18.29 -0.22
N ASP A 259 -12.53 18.70 0.24
CA ASP A 259 -12.74 19.23 1.60
C ASP A 259 -12.26 18.26 2.68
N PHE A 260 -12.54 16.97 2.51
CA PHE A 260 -12.04 15.95 3.42
C PHE A 260 -10.51 15.85 3.45
N CYS A 261 -9.87 15.82 2.28
CA CYS A 261 -8.42 15.73 2.18
C CYS A 261 -7.75 16.97 2.75
N ILE A 262 -8.19 18.17 2.37
CA ILE A 262 -7.45 19.39 2.67
C ILE A 262 -7.90 20.12 3.94
N ASN A 263 -9.13 19.92 4.43
CA ASN A 263 -9.63 20.64 5.60
C ASN A 263 -9.81 19.69 6.79
N ILE A 264 -10.49 18.57 6.61
CA ILE A 264 -10.79 17.64 7.70
C ILE A 264 -9.54 16.88 8.15
N SER A 265 -8.69 16.50 7.19
CA SER A 265 -7.50 15.69 7.44
C SER A 265 -6.23 16.52 7.65
N ARG A 266 -6.35 17.85 7.70
CA ARG A 266 -5.24 18.79 7.88
C ARG A 266 -4.73 18.79 9.31
N GLU A 267 -3.41 18.81 9.45
CA GLU A 267 -2.69 19.01 10.70
C GLU A 267 -1.56 20.01 10.50
N GLU A 268 -1.25 20.83 11.51
CA GLU A 268 -0.10 21.73 11.50
C GLU A 268 1.05 21.09 12.27
N VAL A 269 2.22 20.98 11.64
CA VAL A 269 3.43 20.39 12.21
C VAL A 269 4.61 21.34 12.07
N GLU A 270 5.66 21.11 12.87
CA GLU A 270 6.92 21.85 12.79
C GLU A 270 7.88 21.14 11.83
N GLY A 271 8.46 21.90 10.88
CA GLY A 271 9.54 21.45 10.00
C GLY A 271 10.91 21.87 10.53
N ASP A 272 11.95 21.53 9.77
CA ASP A 272 13.33 21.91 10.10
C ASP A 272 13.46 23.44 10.28
N GLY A 273 14.03 23.88 11.40
CA GLY A 273 14.22 25.31 11.70
C GLY A 273 13.00 26.02 12.31
N GLY A 274 11.97 25.29 12.73
CA GLY A 274 10.83 25.85 13.48
C GLY A 274 9.72 26.44 12.61
N GLN A 275 9.83 26.32 11.29
CA GLN A 275 8.78 26.73 10.36
C GLN A 275 7.59 25.77 10.47
N ARG A 276 6.36 26.31 10.46
CA ARG A 276 5.15 25.51 10.50
C ARG A 276 4.65 25.17 9.10
N PHE A 277 4.19 23.93 8.94
CA PHE A 277 3.63 23.42 7.70
C PHE A 277 2.30 22.71 7.97
N ASN A 278 1.34 22.92 7.08
CA ASN A 278 0.12 22.14 7.03
C ASN A 278 0.40 20.85 6.25
N VAL A 279 0.12 19.71 6.86
CA VAL A 279 0.29 18.36 6.32
C VAL A 279 -1.03 17.59 6.44
N ILE A 280 -1.14 16.45 5.78
CA ILE A 280 -2.38 15.67 5.72
C ILE A 280 -2.19 14.32 6.43
N THR A 281 -3.02 14.07 7.44
CA THR A 281 -3.09 12.79 8.15
C THR A 281 -4.00 11.83 7.41
N ALA A 282 -3.45 10.69 6.94
CA ALA A 282 -4.20 9.71 6.15
C ALA A 282 -5.52 9.29 6.81
N LEU A 283 -5.49 9.00 8.11
CA LEU A 283 -6.68 8.69 8.90
C LEU A 283 -6.99 9.85 9.84
N ALA A 284 -7.82 10.79 9.37
CA ALA A 284 -8.33 11.87 10.18
C ALA A 284 -8.91 11.38 11.53
N PRO A 285 -8.94 12.20 12.60
CA PRO A 285 -9.50 11.79 13.87
C PRO A 285 -10.96 11.29 13.79
N ALA A 286 -11.39 10.45 14.73
CA ALA A 286 -12.78 9.98 14.78
C ALA A 286 -13.78 11.17 14.81
N PRO A 287 -14.93 11.07 14.13
CA PRO A 287 -15.52 9.90 13.47
C PRO A 287 -15.16 9.72 11.99
N HIS A 288 -14.23 10.52 11.47
CA HIS A 288 -13.95 10.70 10.05
C HIS A 288 -13.45 9.45 9.30
N PRO A 289 -12.69 8.52 9.90
CA PRO A 289 -12.29 7.28 9.24
C PRO A 289 -13.42 6.29 8.98
N ARG A 290 -14.62 6.55 9.52
CA ARG A 290 -15.81 5.69 9.34
C ARG A 290 -15.63 4.23 9.78
N PHE A 291 -14.72 3.97 10.73
CA PHE A 291 -14.63 2.66 11.38
C PHE A 291 -15.96 2.30 12.08
N SER A 292 -16.29 1.01 12.14
CA SER A 292 -17.33 0.58 13.08
C SER A 292 -16.88 0.84 14.52
N ARG A 293 -17.81 1.07 15.45
CA ARG A 293 -17.46 1.28 16.87
C ARG A 293 -16.60 0.14 17.43
N TYR A 294 -16.94 -1.09 17.04
CA TYR A 294 -16.19 -2.29 17.39
C TYR A 294 -14.74 -2.23 16.90
N PHE A 295 -14.52 -1.87 15.63
CA PHE A 295 -13.17 -1.77 15.08
C PHE A 295 -12.38 -0.59 15.64
N ALA A 296 -13.02 0.55 15.91
CA ALA A 296 -12.37 1.69 16.55
C ALA A 296 -11.83 1.30 17.93
N GLN A 297 -12.64 0.60 18.74
CA GLN A 297 -12.20 0.09 20.04
C GLN A 297 -11.05 -0.92 19.90
N ILE A 298 -11.15 -1.87 18.97
CA ILE A 298 -10.09 -2.85 18.74
C ILE A 298 -8.79 -2.17 18.32
N LYS A 299 -8.83 -1.21 17.39
CA LYS A 299 -7.62 -0.51 16.96
C LYS A 299 -6.95 0.20 18.13
N GLN A 300 -7.71 0.93 18.93
CA GLN A 300 -7.18 1.60 20.12
C GLN A 300 -6.60 0.59 21.11
N ASP A 301 -7.32 -0.49 21.37
CA ASP A 301 -6.94 -1.56 22.29
C ASP A 301 -5.68 -2.32 21.87
N LEU A 302 -5.42 -2.41 20.56
CA LEU A 302 -4.29 -3.08 19.95
C LEU A 302 -3.15 -2.12 19.58
N GLY A 303 -3.13 -0.90 20.13
CA GLY A 303 -2.03 0.05 19.93
C GLY A 303 -1.95 0.65 18.53
N PHE A 304 -3.02 0.54 17.74
CA PHE A 304 -3.18 1.07 16.38
C PHE A 304 -4.04 2.36 16.35
N GLY A 305 -4.14 3.05 17.49
CA GLY A 305 -5.03 4.20 17.67
C GLY A 305 -4.43 5.57 17.34
N ILE A 306 -3.10 5.66 17.19
CA ILE A 306 -2.41 6.90 16.81
C ILE A 306 -2.28 6.91 15.29
N TYR A 307 -2.78 7.97 14.67
CA TYR A 307 -2.62 8.24 13.24
C TYR A 307 -1.70 9.43 13.08
N VAL A 308 -0.80 9.35 12.11
CA VAL A 308 0.19 10.38 11.83
C VAL A 308 0.11 10.78 10.36
N PRO A 309 0.54 12.00 10.01
CA PRO A 309 0.71 12.39 8.63
C PRO A 309 1.82 11.60 7.94
N ASP A 310 1.73 11.55 6.62
CA ASP A 310 2.74 10.96 5.75
C ASP A 310 2.93 11.82 4.49
N CYS A 311 4.12 11.71 3.91
CA CYS A 311 4.54 12.57 2.81
C CYS A 311 3.73 12.33 1.54
N ASP A 312 3.34 11.08 1.24
CA ASP A 312 2.57 10.73 0.05
C ASP A 312 1.11 11.15 0.16
N THR A 313 0.42 10.92 1.28
CA THR A 313 -0.95 11.42 1.49
C THR A 313 -0.98 12.93 1.37
N THR A 314 -0.01 13.61 1.96
CA THR A 314 0.10 15.07 1.86
C THR A 314 0.28 15.50 0.41
N ALA A 315 1.20 14.88 -0.33
CA ALA A 315 1.47 15.22 -1.71
C ALA A 315 0.28 14.91 -2.64
N CYS A 316 -0.29 13.71 -2.57
CA CYS A 316 -1.39 13.29 -3.43
C CYS A 316 -2.67 14.07 -3.13
N SER A 317 -2.94 14.42 -1.87
CA SER A 317 -4.10 15.25 -1.49
C SER A 317 -4.01 16.65 -2.08
N ILE A 318 -2.85 17.32 -1.99
CA ILE A 318 -2.66 18.66 -2.58
C ILE A 318 -2.64 18.58 -4.11
N SER A 319 -2.04 17.52 -4.68
CA SER A 319 -2.08 17.27 -6.13
C SER A 319 -3.51 17.15 -6.64
N ALA A 320 -4.33 16.29 -6.01
CA ALA A 320 -5.72 16.08 -6.36
C ALA A 320 -6.57 17.35 -6.18
N ALA A 321 -6.38 18.08 -5.07
CA ALA A 321 -7.04 19.36 -4.84
C ALA A 321 -6.67 20.41 -5.90
N THR A 322 -5.40 20.47 -6.30
CA THR A 322 -4.93 21.37 -7.37
C THR A 322 -5.62 21.04 -8.70
N GLN A 323 -5.73 19.76 -9.04
CA GLN A 323 -6.43 19.30 -10.24
C GLN A 323 -7.92 19.62 -10.23
N ALA A 324 -8.55 19.52 -9.04
CA ALA A 324 -9.95 19.87 -8.84
C ALA A 324 -10.22 21.39 -8.83
N GLY A 325 -9.19 22.23 -9.00
CA GLY A 325 -9.33 23.69 -9.01
C GLY A 325 -9.58 24.28 -7.62
N CYS A 326 -9.11 23.61 -6.56
CA CYS A 326 -9.17 24.15 -5.20
C CYS A 326 -8.42 25.49 -5.10
N LEU A 327 -8.93 26.39 -4.25
CA LEU A 327 -8.36 27.71 -3.98
C LEU A 327 -7.94 27.88 -2.51
N ASP A 328 -7.91 26.80 -1.73
CA ASP A 328 -7.50 26.87 -0.33
C ASP A 328 -6.01 27.25 -0.21
N PRO A 329 -5.62 28.13 0.73
CA PRO A 329 -4.24 28.57 0.91
C PRO A 329 -3.20 27.45 1.10
N ILE A 330 -3.60 26.24 1.50
CA ILE A 330 -2.67 25.11 1.59
C ILE A 330 -1.98 24.80 0.26
N ILE A 331 -2.65 25.05 -0.88
CA ILE A 331 -2.04 24.79 -2.20
C ILE A 331 -0.88 25.74 -2.49
N ASP A 332 -0.84 26.91 -1.84
CA ASP A 332 0.23 27.89 -1.99
C ASP A 332 1.46 27.58 -1.12
N GLN A 333 1.36 26.59 -0.22
CA GLN A 333 2.46 26.16 0.64
C GLN A 333 3.48 25.34 -0.17
N PRO A 334 4.74 25.80 -0.32
CA PRO A 334 5.77 25.08 -1.06
C PRO A 334 6.27 23.88 -0.25
N LEU A 335 5.62 22.73 -0.39
CA LEU A 335 5.96 21.52 0.38
C LEU A 335 7.39 21.02 0.16
N LEU A 336 8.06 21.40 -0.92
CA LEU A 336 9.47 21.07 -1.12
C LEU A 336 10.40 21.63 -0.04
N ASP A 337 10.02 22.74 0.60
CA ASP A 337 10.76 23.29 1.73
C ASP A 337 10.66 22.37 2.95
N PHE A 338 9.49 21.74 3.14
CA PHE A 338 9.27 20.74 4.19
C PHE A 338 9.94 19.39 3.85
N TYR A 339 9.74 18.89 2.63
CA TYR A 339 10.28 17.59 2.20
C TYR A 339 11.81 17.57 2.11
N ALA A 340 12.48 18.71 1.94
CA ALA A 340 13.93 18.79 2.10
C ALA A 340 14.37 18.30 3.50
N GLY A 341 13.56 18.60 4.53
CA GLY A 341 13.73 18.11 5.89
C GLY A 341 13.38 16.64 6.12
N TYR A 342 12.94 15.92 5.07
CA TYR A 342 12.73 14.46 5.10
C TYR A 342 13.58 13.72 4.05
N GLN A 343 14.37 14.44 3.27
CA GLN A 343 15.24 13.86 2.26
C GLN A 343 16.46 13.18 2.90
N VAL A 344 16.77 11.99 2.42
CA VAL A 344 17.89 11.16 2.90
C VAL A 344 19.18 11.61 2.23
N HIS A 345 20.24 11.71 3.03
CA HIS A 345 21.59 12.05 2.62
C HIS A 345 22.59 11.11 3.29
N ALA A 346 23.50 10.54 2.50
CA ALA A 346 24.56 9.67 2.98
C ALA A 346 25.38 10.36 4.07
N GLY A 347 25.59 9.66 5.20
CA GLY A 347 26.45 10.11 6.30
C GLY A 347 25.94 11.26 7.18
N VAL A 348 24.85 11.94 6.79
CA VAL A 348 24.26 13.06 7.59
C VAL A 348 22.86 12.71 8.10
N ASN A 349 22.06 12.05 7.26
CA ASN A 349 20.65 11.76 7.50
C ASN A 349 20.32 10.26 7.47
N GLU A 350 21.33 9.40 7.46
CA GLU A 350 21.18 7.93 7.49
C GLU A 350 20.24 7.42 8.62
N PRO A 351 20.16 8.01 9.83
CA PRO A 351 19.19 7.54 10.85
C PRO A 351 17.73 7.97 10.62
N ARG A 352 17.40 8.70 9.53
CA ARG A 352 16.01 9.05 9.21
C ARG A 352 15.16 7.84 8.88
N VAL A 353 15.76 6.80 8.32
CA VAL A 353 15.12 5.51 8.06
C VAL A 353 15.41 4.61 9.26
N THR A 354 14.52 4.61 10.25
CA THR A 354 14.69 3.75 11.44
C THR A 354 14.29 2.30 11.17
N VAL A 355 13.47 2.04 10.14
CA VAL A 355 12.97 0.72 9.73
C VAL A 355 13.45 0.41 8.29
N PRO A 356 14.74 0.07 8.08
CA PRO A 356 15.35 -0.06 6.74
C PRO A 356 15.05 -1.43 6.09
N LEU A 357 13.77 -1.77 5.89
CA LEU A 357 13.35 -3.09 5.37
C LEU A 357 13.80 -3.36 3.93
N ASN A 358 13.96 -2.29 3.15
CA ASN A 358 14.35 -2.33 1.74
C ASN A 358 15.78 -1.81 1.53
N ASP A 359 16.70 -2.10 2.46
CA ASP A 359 18.12 -1.71 2.37
C ASP A 359 18.92 -2.30 1.21
N ASN A 360 18.24 -2.99 0.29
CA ASN A 360 18.77 -3.38 -1.02
C ASN A 360 18.72 -2.24 -2.05
N ILE A 361 18.31 -1.04 -1.67
CA ILE A 361 18.30 0.15 -2.53
C ILE A 361 19.15 1.26 -1.90
N ASP A 362 19.65 2.15 -2.76
CA ASP A 362 20.35 3.37 -2.33
C ASP A 362 19.31 4.47 -2.06
N TYR A 363 19.20 4.89 -0.79
CA TYR A 363 18.23 5.90 -0.37
C TYR A 363 18.61 7.35 -0.69
N GLU A 364 19.85 7.64 -1.14
CA GLU A 364 20.31 9.02 -1.34
C GLU A 364 19.32 9.86 -2.17
N GLY A 365 18.87 10.99 -1.65
CA GLY A 365 17.93 11.88 -2.33
C GLY A 365 16.46 11.46 -2.31
N GLY A 366 16.13 10.27 -1.83
CA GLY A 366 14.74 9.88 -1.57
C GLY A 366 14.18 10.53 -0.30
N VAL A 367 12.87 10.64 -0.20
CA VAL A 367 12.14 11.22 0.94
C VAL A 367 11.51 10.11 1.76
N ALA A 368 11.72 10.14 3.08
CA ALA A 368 11.13 9.19 4.02
C ALA A 368 9.60 9.38 4.16
N THR A 369 8.89 8.34 4.56
CA THR A 369 7.42 8.25 4.48
C THR A 369 6.70 9.08 5.54
N TRP A 370 7.04 8.85 6.81
CA TRP A 370 6.20 9.27 7.94
C TRP A 370 6.62 10.63 8.49
N ILE A 371 5.62 11.43 8.84
CA ILE A 371 5.75 12.74 9.46
C ILE A 371 5.33 12.60 10.93
N ASP A 372 6.05 13.26 11.84
CA ASP A 372 5.66 13.29 13.25
C ASP A 372 4.37 14.11 13.40
N ASN A 373 3.40 13.63 14.18
CA ASN A 373 2.17 14.41 14.44
C ASN A 373 2.45 15.63 15.34
N LEU A 374 1.44 16.44 15.63
CA LEU A 374 1.53 17.63 16.48
C LEU A 374 2.05 17.32 17.90
N ALA A 375 1.84 16.11 18.40
CA ALA A 375 2.36 15.64 19.68
C ALA A 375 3.80 15.10 19.59
N GLY A 376 4.45 15.17 18.42
CA GLY A 376 5.77 14.61 18.16
C GLY A 376 5.78 13.08 18.09
N GLU A 377 4.62 12.45 17.90
CA GLU A 377 4.50 11.01 17.88
C GLU A 377 4.71 10.46 16.48
N ARG A 378 5.51 9.39 16.38
CA ARG A 378 5.67 8.58 15.18
C ARG A 378 5.74 7.10 15.55
N PRO A 379 4.61 6.43 15.79
CA PRO A 379 4.58 5.07 16.34
C PRO A 379 5.28 4.02 15.46
N TYR A 380 5.34 4.25 14.14
CA TYR A 380 5.80 3.27 13.15
C TYR A 380 7.31 3.30 12.88
N GLY A 381 8.07 4.11 13.62
CA GLY A 381 9.41 4.46 13.16
C GLY A 381 9.32 5.22 11.83
N ASN A 382 10.36 5.18 11.01
CA ASN A 382 10.28 5.73 9.67
C ASN A 382 11.02 4.86 8.65
N ASP A 383 10.51 4.86 7.44
CA ASP A 383 10.97 4.05 6.33
C ASP A 383 10.88 4.85 5.02
N LEU A 384 11.28 4.23 3.91
CA LEU A 384 11.27 4.88 2.60
C LEU A 384 10.77 3.87 1.56
N ASP A 385 9.58 4.08 1.02
CA ASP A 385 9.11 3.36 -0.18
C ASP A 385 9.34 4.20 -1.45
N PRO A 386 9.95 3.63 -2.51
CA PRO A 386 10.27 4.40 -3.69
C PRO A 386 9.06 4.98 -4.43
N THR A 387 7.90 4.34 -4.34
CA THR A 387 6.70 4.72 -5.10
C THR A 387 6.10 6.03 -4.60
N LEU A 388 6.15 6.26 -3.28
CA LEU A 388 5.65 7.46 -2.59
C LEU A 388 6.26 8.76 -3.15
N ASN A 389 7.54 8.68 -3.53
CA ASN A 389 8.31 9.82 -4.00
C ASN A 389 7.80 10.36 -5.34
N PHE A 390 7.02 9.57 -6.10
CA PHE A 390 6.37 10.06 -7.32
C PHE A 390 5.23 11.02 -7.03
N ASP A 391 4.48 10.85 -5.94
CA ASP A 391 3.42 11.80 -5.58
C ASP A 391 4.02 13.16 -5.22
N ILE A 392 5.21 13.19 -4.59
CA ILE A 392 5.97 14.42 -4.31
C ILE A 392 6.42 15.11 -5.61
N LEU A 393 6.93 14.35 -6.58
CA LEU A 393 7.30 14.91 -7.89
C LEU A 393 6.07 15.44 -8.64
N GLU A 394 4.98 14.68 -8.65
CA GLU A 394 3.75 15.07 -9.33
C GLU A 394 3.16 16.36 -8.76
N VAL A 395 3.01 16.46 -7.43
CA VAL A 395 2.49 17.70 -6.82
C VAL A 395 3.40 18.89 -7.09
N SER A 396 4.72 18.67 -7.13
CA SER A 396 5.71 19.70 -7.47
C SER A 396 5.52 20.19 -8.90
N PHE A 397 5.34 19.30 -9.88
CA PHE A 397 5.13 19.69 -11.27
C PHE A 397 3.82 20.45 -11.45
N ARG A 398 2.73 20.00 -10.83
CA ARG A 398 1.43 20.68 -10.89
C ARG A 398 1.43 22.05 -10.22
N ASN A 399 2.36 22.29 -9.30
CA ASN A 399 2.52 23.55 -8.59
C ASN A 399 3.79 24.32 -9.00
N LEU A 400 4.42 23.98 -10.12
CA LEU A 400 5.75 24.47 -10.50
C LEU A 400 5.91 25.99 -10.36
N ALA A 401 5.02 26.75 -11.01
CA ALA A 401 5.04 28.21 -11.00
C ALA A 401 4.57 28.78 -9.65
N ARG A 402 3.54 28.17 -9.05
CA ARG A 402 2.98 28.60 -7.74
C ARG A 402 4.04 28.53 -6.64
N TRP A 403 4.80 27.44 -6.61
CA TRP A 403 5.87 27.20 -5.63
C TRP A 403 7.23 27.74 -6.07
N LYS A 404 7.31 28.45 -7.19
CA LYS A 404 8.55 29.07 -7.69
C LYS A 404 9.73 28.10 -7.70
N ILE A 405 9.49 26.87 -8.18
CA ILE A 405 10.45 25.76 -8.04
C ILE A 405 11.71 26.06 -8.85
N LEU A 406 11.58 26.58 -10.07
CA LEU A 406 12.71 26.87 -10.93
C LEU A 406 13.50 28.10 -10.45
N GLU A 407 12.81 29.04 -9.82
CA GLU A 407 13.39 30.30 -9.33
C GLU A 407 14.04 30.16 -7.95
N THR A 408 13.76 29.06 -7.23
CA THR A 408 14.28 28.80 -5.89
C THR A 408 15.27 27.64 -5.94
N PRO A 409 16.60 27.89 -5.95
CA PRO A 409 17.60 26.85 -6.17
C PRO A 409 17.50 25.65 -5.21
N ALA A 410 17.15 25.89 -3.95
CA ALA A 410 16.97 24.83 -2.96
C ALA A 410 15.83 23.86 -3.32
N ARG A 411 14.69 24.39 -3.81
CA ARG A 411 13.53 23.58 -4.23
C ARG A 411 13.85 22.75 -5.47
N LEU A 412 14.49 23.36 -6.46
CA LEU A 412 14.95 22.64 -7.65
C LEU A 412 15.94 21.53 -7.28
N ALA A 413 16.88 21.81 -6.37
CA ALA A 413 17.83 20.81 -5.90
C ALA A 413 17.15 19.63 -5.18
N THR A 414 16.09 19.88 -4.40
CA THR A 414 15.28 18.80 -3.79
C THR A 414 14.65 17.91 -4.87
N VAL A 415 14.07 18.50 -5.91
CA VAL A 415 13.49 17.77 -7.06
C VAL A 415 14.56 16.94 -7.78
N HIS A 416 15.72 17.54 -8.11
CA HIS A 416 16.83 16.83 -8.76
C HIS A 416 17.30 15.60 -7.98
N ARG A 417 17.35 15.70 -6.65
CA ARG A 417 17.76 14.59 -5.80
C ARG A 417 16.75 13.44 -5.80
N ILE A 418 15.45 13.75 -5.80
CA ILE A 418 14.40 12.72 -5.93
C ILE A 418 14.47 12.05 -7.32
N VAL A 419 14.69 12.82 -8.39
CA VAL A 419 14.88 12.28 -9.74
C VAL A 419 16.11 11.36 -9.79
N GLY A 420 17.23 11.78 -9.20
CA GLY A 420 18.45 10.97 -9.10
C GLY A 420 18.24 9.66 -8.34
N PHE A 421 17.48 9.69 -7.24
CA PHE A 421 17.06 8.49 -6.50
C PHE A 421 16.31 7.50 -7.42
N GLN A 422 15.29 8.00 -8.14
CA GLN A 422 14.50 7.17 -9.06
C GLN A 422 15.33 6.62 -10.22
N LYS A 423 16.26 7.41 -10.77
CA LYS A 423 17.20 6.97 -11.80
C LYS A 423 18.04 5.78 -11.34
N ARG A 424 18.62 5.84 -10.13
CA ARG A 424 19.46 4.76 -9.59
C ARG A 424 18.64 3.50 -9.29
N LEU A 425 17.40 3.66 -8.80
CA LEU A 425 16.46 2.56 -8.62
C LEU A 425 16.12 1.86 -9.96
N ALA A 426 15.85 2.64 -11.01
CA ALA A 426 15.58 2.12 -12.34
C ALA A 426 16.82 1.47 -12.99
N ALA A 427 18.00 2.06 -12.81
CA ALA A 427 19.25 1.57 -13.37
C ALA A 427 19.67 0.22 -12.78
N SER A 428 19.46 0.02 -11.48
CA SER A 428 19.73 -1.25 -10.80
C SER A 428 18.68 -2.33 -11.08
N GLY A 429 17.52 -1.96 -11.66
CA GLY A 429 16.37 -2.85 -11.80
C GLY A 429 15.60 -3.10 -10.50
N ALA A 430 15.98 -2.45 -9.40
CA ALA A 430 15.37 -2.66 -8.09
C ALA A 430 13.89 -2.25 -8.04
N PHE A 431 13.44 -1.36 -8.93
CA PHE A 431 12.03 -0.97 -9.03
C PHE A 431 11.10 -2.15 -9.35
N ALA A 432 11.58 -3.18 -10.04
CA ALA A 432 10.82 -4.38 -10.37
C ALA A 432 10.86 -5.44 -9.25
N ASN A 433 11.69 -5.24 -8.21
CA ASN A 433 11.87 -6.20 -7.13
C ASN A 433 10.87 -5.94 -5.99
N PRO A 434 9.96 -6.87 -5.64
CA PRO A 434 9.02 -6.72 -4.53
C PRO A 434 9.64 -6.42 -3.16
N ARG A 435 10.91 -6.79 -2.97
CA ARG A 435 11.68 -6.51 -1.75
C ARG A 435 11.92 -5.01 -1.56
N SER A 436 12.11 -4.28 -2.66
CA SER A 436 12.41 -2.84 -2.66
C SER A 436 11.24 -1.96 -2.21
N HIS A 437 10.02 -2.52 -2.15
CA HIS A 437 8.79 -1.80 -1.81
C HIS A 437 8.22 -2.27 -0.47
N ILE A 438 7.72 -1.34 0.32
CA ILE A 438 7.16 -1.57 1.67
C ILE A 438 5.63 -1.53 1.62
N TYR A 439 5.08 -0.59 0.87
CA TYR A 439 3.65 -0.31 0.81
C TYR A 439 3.03 -0.74 -0.52
N TYR A 440 3.80 -0.76 -1.61
CA TYR A 440 3.24 -1.00 -2.94
C TYR A 440 3.85 -2.20 -3.64
N LEU A 441 3.15 -2.66 -4.68
CA LEU A 441 3.67 -3.64 -5.62
C LEU A 441 4.51 -2.93 -6.71
N PRO A 442 5.49 -3.60 -7.34
CA PRO A 442 6.24 -3.05 -8.48
C PRO A 442 5.36 -2.54 -9.63
N GLU A 443 4.18 -3.13 -9.81
CA GLU A 443 3.21 -2.74 -10.84
C GLU A 443 2.62 -1.35 -10.55
N LEU A 444 2.41 -1.02 -9.27
CA LEU A 444 1.98 0.31 -8.85
C LEU A 444 3.05 1.35 -9.05
N TYR A 445 4.32 1.01 -8.77
CA TYR A 445 5.44 1.86 -9.14
C TYR A 445 5.39 2.24 -10.63
N SER A 446 5.13 1.25 -11.49
CA SER A 446 5.04 1.47 -12.94
C SER A 446 3.88 2.40 -13.33
N ALA A 447 2.70 2.22 -12.71
CA ALA A 447 1.54 3.08 -12.93
C ALA A 447 1.75 4.52 -12.41
N TYR A 448 2.35 4.67 -11.23
CA TYR A 448 2.59 5.96 -10.59
C TYR A 448 3.70 6.73 -11.28
N PHE A 449 4.77 6.04 -11.73
CA PHE A 449 5.75 6.64 -12.62
C PHE A 449 5.09 7.15 -13.90
N GLY A 450 4.15 6.39 -14.48
CA GLY A 450 3.35 6.85 -15.61
C GLY A 450 2.59 8.16 -15.33
N ARG A 451 1.84 8.24 -14.22
CA ARG A 451 1.13 9.46 -13.79
C ARG A 451 2.09 10.64 -13.64
N CYS A 452 3.19 10.45 -12.92
CA CYS A 452 4.22 11.47 -12.68
C CYS A 452 4.89 11.93 -14.00
N TYR A 453 5.25 11.00 -14.89
CA TYR A 453 5.83 11.29 -16.21
C TYR A 453 4.87 12.12 -17.08
N ALA A 454 3.57 11.82 -17.05
CA ALA A 454 2.58 12.61 -17.78
C ALA A 454 2.43 14.03 -17.22
N ALA A 455 2.53 14.21 -15.90
CA ALA A 455 2.57 15.54 -15.28
C ALA A 455 3.84 16.31 -15.66
N PHE A 456 5.00 15.64 -15.72
CA PHE A 456 6.25 16.22 -16.21
C PHE A 456 6.15 16.67 -17.67
N LEU A 457 5.63 15.82 -18.56
CA LEU A 457 5.48 16.16 -19.98
C LEU A 457 4.47 17.30 -20.24
N ALA A 458 3.56 17.56 -19.30
CA ALA A 458 2.64 18.70 -19.39
C ALA A 458 3.31 20.05 -19.09
N LEU A 459 4.54 20.06 -18.57
CA LEU A 459 5.29 21.29 -18.30
C LEU A 459 5.82 21.94 -19.60
N PRO A 460 6.09 23.25 -19.60
CA PRO A 460 6.82 23.89 -20.71
C PRO A 460 8.20 23.25 -20.93
N LEU A 461 8.67 23.17 -22.18
CA LEU A 461 9.95 22.53 -22.53
C LEU A 461 11.15 23.08 -21.75
N ALA A 462 11.18 24.39 -21.49
CA ALA A 462 12.24 25.00 -20.69
C ALA A 462 12.24 24.52 -19.24
N ALA A 463 11.06 24.28 -18.66
CA ALA A 463 10.93 23.71 -17.33
C ALA A 463 11.36 22.24 -17.30
N GLN A 464 10.98 21.46 -18.31
CA GLN A 464 11.42 20.08 -18.46
C GLN A 464 12.96 19.99 -18.50
N ALA A 465 13.60 20.82 -19.32
CA ALA A 465 15.07 20.87 -19.41
C ALA A 465 15.77 21.32 -18.11
N ALA A 466 15.12 22.19 -17.31
CA ALA A 466 15.67 22.61 -16.04
C ALA A 466 15.55 21.53 -14.95
N ILE A 467 14.46 20.75 -14.96
CA ILE A 467 14.19 19.68 -13.99
C ILE A 467 14.95 18.41 -14.34
N ASP A 468 15.08 18.08 -15.62
CA ASP A 468 15.72 16.86 -16.10
C ASP A 468 16.72 17.16 -17.22
N PRO A 469 17.86 17.79 -16.90
CA PRO A 469 18.86 18.18 -17.90
C PRO A 469 19.53 16.97 -18.58
N ASP A 470 19.55 15.81 -17.91
CA ASP A 470 20.25 14.61 -18.35
C ASP A 470 19.33 13.55 -19.01
N GLY A 471 18.02 13.80 -19.07
CA GLY A 471 17.04 12.89 -19.67
C GLY A 471 16.76 11.63 -18.83
N ASP A 472 16.81 11.75 -17.50
CA ASP A 472 16.57 10.68 -16.54
C ASP A 472 15.15 10.13 -16.61
N PHE A 473 14.14 10.98 -16.84
CA PHE A 473 12.76 10.52 -16.99
C PHE A 473 12.61 9.60 -18.21
N ASP A 474 13.25 9.95 -19.32
CA ASP A 474 13.23 9.10 -20.51
C ASP A 474 13.98 7.79 -20.26
N PHE A 475 15.11 7.82 -19.54
CA PHE A 475 15.80 6.60 -19.13
C PHE A 475 14.90 5.68 -18.29
N ILE A 476 14.26 6.21 -17.24
CA ILE A 476 13.34 5.45 -16.37
C ILE A 476 12.16 4.91 -17.19
N ARG A 477 11.58 5.74 -18.06
CA ARG A 477 10.49 5.35 -18.97
C ARG A 477 10.84 4.12 -19.80
N HIS A 478 12.03 4.06 -20.38
CA HIS A 478 12.42 2.88 -21.16
C HIS A 478 12.48 1.62 -20.29
N ARG A 479 12.99 1.72 -19.06
CA ARG A 479 13.05 0.59 -18.11
C ARG A 479 11.67 0.12 -17.70
N VAL A 480 10.80 1.04 -17.31
CA VAL A 480 9.42 0.74 -16.89
C VAL A 480 8.61 0.15 -18.05
N LEU A 481 8.70 0.72 -19.26
CA LEU A 481 8.02 0.16 -20.43
C LEU A 481 8.53 -1.24 -20.78
N SER A 482 9.83 -1.51 -20.63
CA SER A 482 10.39 -2.84 -20.84
C SER A 482 9.81 -3.84 -19.85
N TYR A 483 9.71 -3.48 -18.57
CA TYR A 483 9.10 -4.31 -17.54
C TYR A 483 7.62 -4.59 -17.84
N VAL A 484 6.83 -3.53 -18.08
CA VAL A 484 5.39 -3.67 -18.31
C VAL A 484 5.10 -4.52 -19.55
N LYS A 485 5.88 -4.37 -20.62
CA LYS A 485 5.70 -5.14 -21.86
C LYS A 485 6.23 -6.56 -21.79
N GLY A 486 7.42 -6.73 -21.19
CA GLY A 486 8.17 -7.98 -21.20
C GLY A 486 7.80 -8.93 -20.06
N GLU A 487 7.27 -8.40 -18.97
CA GLU A 487 6.97 -9.18 -17.75
C GLU A 487 5.49 -9.10 -17.41
N LEU A 488 4.93 -7.89 -17.18
CA LEU A 488 3.56 -7.76 -16.69
C LEU A 488 2.51 -8.25 -17.70
N ILE A 489 2.46 -7.67 -18.90
CA ILE A 489 1.44 -8.06 -19.91
C ILE A 489 1.80 -9.34 -20.67
N ALA A 490 3.01 -9.87 -20.46
CA ALA A 490 3.46 -11.15 -21.00
C ALA A 490 3.10 -12.33 -20.09
N ALA A 491 2.53 -12.07 -18.90
CA ALA A 491 2.09 -13.05 -17.94
C ALA A 491 0.57 -12.98 -17.73
N GLU A 492 -0.01 -13.98 -17.06
CA GLU A 492 -1.41 -13.95 -16.65
C GLU A 492 -1.66 -12.78 -15.69
N MET A 493 -2.60 -11.91 -16.06
CA MET A 493 -3.03 -10.74 -15.28
C MET A 493 -4.41 -10.97 -14.68
N ASN A 494 -4.66 -10.43 -13.49
CA ASN A 494 -6.02 -10.12 -13.06
C ASN A 494 -6.42 -8.69 -13.48
N VAL A 495 -7.65 -8.29 -13.16
CA VAL A 495 -8.22 -6.99 -13.58
C VAL A 495 -7.44 -5.81 -13.02
N PHE A 496 -6.94 -5.91 -11.79
CA PHE A 496 -6.19 -4.82 -11.17
C PHE A 496 -4.80 -4.69 -11.82
N ASP A 497 -4.10 -5.81 -12.04
CA ASP A 497 -2.84 -5.84 -12.79
C ASP A 497 -3.01 -5.20 -14.19
N ALA A 498 -4.10 -5.55 -14.89
CA ALA A 498 -4.42 -5.01 -16.20
C ALA A 498 -4.71 -3.49 -16.16
N ALA A 499 -5.40 -3.01 -15.13
CA ALA A 499 -5.62 -1.57 -14.94
C ALA A 499 -4.30 -0.82 -14.74
N LEU A 500 -3.39 -1.34 -13.89
CA LEU A 500 -2.06 -0.76 -13.67
C LEU A 500 -1.22 -0.76 -14.96
N ALA A 501 -1.26 -1.85 -15.72
CA ALA A 501 -0.60 -1.94 -17.02
C ALA A 501 -1.11 -0.87 -17.99
N LEU A 502 -2.42 -0.63 -18.07
CA LEU A 502 -2.98 0.40 -18.97
C LEU A 502 -2.60 1.82 -18.54
N ILE A 503 -2.62 2.11 -17.24
CA ILE A 503 -2.18 3.41 -16.72
C ILE A 503 -0.72 3.65 -17.13
N ALA A 504 0.16 2.67 -16.88
CA ALA A 504 1.57 2.77 -17.26
C ALA A 504 1.76 2.89 -18.77
N LEU A 505 1.23 1.96 -19.57
CA LEU A 505 1.40 1.94 -21.02
C LEU A 505 0.87 3.22 -21.69
N GLY A 506 -0.31 3.68 -21.26
CA GLY A 506 -0.96 4.84 -21.83
C GLY A 506 -0.25 6.15 -21.50
N HIS A 507 0.17 6.36 -20.25
CA HIS A 507 0.89 7.57 -19.87
C HIS A 507 2.34 7.60 -20.38
N LEU A 508 2.98 6.46 -20.53
CA LEU A 508 4.35 6.35 -21.06
C LEU A 508 4.40 6.32 -22.60
N GLY A 509 3.26 6.50 -23.28
CA GLY A 509 3.21 6.59 -24.74
C GLY A 509 3.66 5.30 -25.44
N ALA A 510 3.23 4.14 -24.93
CA ALA A 510 3.40 2.88 -25.64
C ALA A 510 2.53 2.83 -26.91
N ASP A 511 2.92 1.98 -27.87
CA ASP A 511 2.08 1.64 -29.02
C ASP A 511 0.72 1.10 -28.55
N PRO A 512 -0.41 1.65 -29.02
CA PRO A 512 -1.75 1.21 -28.63
C PRO A 512 -2.02 -0.28 -28.83
N ARG A 513 -1.31 -0.96 -29.75
CA ARG A 513 -1.41 -2.42 -29.91
C ARG A 513 -1.02 -3.18 -28.63
N ALA A 514 -0.16 -2.61 -27.80
CA ALA A 514 0.25 -3.20 -26.53
C ALA A 514 -0.87 -3.14 -25.47
N PHE A 515 -1.96 -2.39 -25.70
CA PHE A 515 -3.08 -2.30 -24.74
C PHE A 515 -4.00 -3.53 -24.81
N ALA A 516 -4.00 -4.25 -25.93
CA ALA A 516 -4.94 -5.33 -26.20
C ALA A 516 -5.01 -6.39 -25.08
N PRO A 517 -3.89 -6.92 -24.53
CA PRO A 517 -3.97 -7.92 -23.47
C PRO A 517 -4.71 -7.42 -22.23
N ALA A 518 -4.39 -6.21 -21.76
CA ALA A 518 -4.99 -5.64 -20.57
C ALA A 518 -6.46 -5.24 -20.80
N LEU A 519 -6.80 -4.69 -21.97
CA LEU A 519 -8.18 -4.37 -22.33
C LEU A 519 -9.06 -5.62 -22.38
N ASN A 520 -8.57 -6.71 -22.97
CA ASN A 520 -9.31 -7.98 -23.01
C ASN A 520 -9.56 -8.53 -21.60
N VAL A 521 -8.54 -8.55 -20.73
CA VAL A 521 -8.70 -8.99 -19.33
C VAL A 521 -9.79 -8.19 -18.60
N ILE A 522 -9.81 -6.87 -18.77
CA ILE A 522 -10.80 -6.01 -18.11
C ILE A 522 -12.22 -6.27 -18.66
N VAL A 523 -12.38 -6.35 -19.99
CA VAL A 523 -13.68 -6.55 -20.63
C VAL A 523 -14.24 -7.94 -20.32
N ASP A 524 -13.41 -8.98 -20.35
CA ASP A 524 -13.82 -10.37 -20.10
C ASP A 524 -14.20 -10.63 -18.64
N ALA A 525 -13.65 -9.83 -17.71
CA ALA A 525 -13.87 -9.99 -16.28
C ALA A 525 -15.06 -9.17 -15.75
N ILE A 526 -15.79 -8.44 -16.59
CA ILE A 526 -16.91 -7.64 -16.09
C ILE A 526 -17.99 -8.53 -15.46
N GLY A 527 -18.43 -8.15 -14.25
CA GLY A 527 -19.37 -8.92 -13.43
C GLY A 527 -18.70 -9.84 -12.41
N GLU A 528 -17.36 -9.92 -12.36
CA GLU A 528 -16.62 -10.72 -11.39
C GLU A 528 -16.98 -10.36 -9.92
N GLY A 529 -17.32 -9.10 -9.67
CA GLY A 529 -17.72 -8.57 -8.36
C GLY A 529 -19.15 -8.87 -7.93
N GLY A 530 -19.99 -9.43 -8.83
CA GLY A 530 -21.38 -9.74 -8.56
C GLY A 530 -22.18 -8.53 -8.08
N ARG A 531 -22.87 -8.65 -6.94
CA ARG A 531 -23.73 -7.56 -6.39
C ARG A 531 -22.95 -6.38 -5.80
N ARG A 532 -21.62 -6.48 -5.69
CA ARG A 532 -20.79 -5.48 -4.99
C ARG A 532 -20.17 -4.46 -5.91
N GLY A 533 -20.13 -4.73 -7.20
CA GLY A 533 -19.51 -3.86 -8.20
C GLY A 533 -19.14 -4.66 -9.46
N PRO A 534 -18.63 -3.98 -10.50
CA PRO A 534 -18.22 -4.64 -11.74
C PRO A 534 -17.11 -5.68 -11.51
N PHE A 535 -16.22 -5.43 -10.55
CA PHE A 535 -15.04 -6.26 -10.28
C PHE A 535 -14.93 -6.60 -8.79
N ARG A 536 -14.13 -7.63 -8.48
CA ARG A 536 -13.77 -7.96 -7.09
C ARG A 536 -12.82 -6.93 -6.50
N ALA A 537 -12.59 -7.04 -5.20
CA ALA A 537 -11.56 -6.27 -4.52
C ALA A 537 -10.19 -6.93 -4.71
N TYR A 538 -9.21 -6.15 -5.14
CA TYR A 538 -7.80 -6.54 -5.23
C TYR A 538 -6.94 -5.64 -4.34
N GLU A 539 -5.78 -6.15 -3.96
CA GLU A 539 -4.74 -5.45 -3.22
C GLU A 539 -4.21 -4.26 -4.02
N TRP A 540 -4.34 -3.09 -3.40
CA TRP A 540 -3.72 -1.84 -3.82
C TRP A 540 -2.52 -1.48 -2.94
N ASN A 541 -2.57 -1.77 -1.64
CA ASN A 541 -1.44 -1.56 -0.73
C ASN A 541 -1.14 -2.85 0.03
N LYS A 542 0.16 -3.14 0.22
CA LYS A 542 0.67 -4.38 0.82
C LYS A 542 1.31 -4.22 2.21
N MET A 543 1.51 -2.99 2.70
CA MET A 543 2.15 -2.62 3.99
C MET A 543 2.80 -3.78 4.79
N LYS A 544 4.13 -3.93 4.69
CA LYS A 544 4.89 -5.07 5.25
C LYS A 544 4.81 -5.24 6.77
N THR A 545 4.78 -4.14 7.53
CA THR A 545 4.70 -4.20 9.00
C THR A 545 3.26 -3.99 9.46
N PRO A 546 2.75 -4.76 10.44
CA PRO A 546 3.45 -5.75 11.27
C PRO A 546 3.56 -7.18 10.68
N THR A 547 2.93 -7.50 9.55
CA THR A 547 3.01 -8.84 8.91
C THR A 547 2.85 -8.77 7.40
N ARG A 548 1.75 -8.16 6.96
CA ARG A 548 1.37 -7.69 5.62
C ARG A 548 -0.08 -7.22 5.75
N ILE A 549 -0.40 -5.96 5.44
CA ILE A 549 -1.77 -5.46 5.43
C ILE A 549 -2.19 -5.21 3.99
N LEU A 550 -3.20 -5.95 3.54
CA LEU A 550 -3.82 -5.74 2.24
C LEU A 550 -4.83 -4.61 2.36
N VAL A 551 -4.71 -3.57 1.55
CA VAL A 551 -5.72 -2.52 1.41
C VAL A 551 -6.26 -2.54 0.01
N GLY A 552 -7.57 -2.38 -0.14
CA GLY A 552 -8.23 -2.33 -1.43
C GLY A 552 -9.75 -2.31 -1.30
N GLY A 553 -10.46 -2.65 -2.38
CA GLY A 553 -11.91 -2.68 -2.39
C GLY A 553 -12.49 -2.81 -3.79
N PRO A 554 -13.78 -3.15 -3.92
CA PRO A 554 -14.46 -3.13 -5.22
C PRO A 554 -14.46 -1.72 -5.83
N GLU A 555 -14.66 -0.69 -5.02
CA GLU A 555 -14.59 0.72 -5.42
C GLU A 555 -13.18 1.09 -5.87
N VAL A 556 -12.15 0.71 -5.11
CA VAL A 556 -10.73 0.92 -5.49
C VAL A 556 -10.44 0.29 -6.85
N THR A 557 -10.82 -0.97 -7.05
CA THR A 557 -10.59 -1.67 -8.32
C THR A 557 -11.32 -0.97 -9.47
N SER A 558 -12.56 -0.51 -9.22
CA SER A 558 -13.34 0.23 -10.23
C SER A 558 -12.70 1.59 -10.58
N ALA A 559 -12.12 2.29 -9.60
CA ALA A 559 -11.43 3.56 -9.82
C ALA A 559 -10.19 3.38 -10.70
N PHE A 560 -9.35 2.38 -10.39
CA PHE A 560 -8.15 2.09 -11.19
C PHE A 560 -8.49 1.61 -12.60
N VAL A 561 -9.50 0.74 -12.75
CA VAL A 561 -9.97 0.31 -14.08
C VAL A 561 -10.47 1.52 -14.88
N LEU A 562 -11.28 2.38 -14.27
CA LEU A 562 -11.78 3.60 -14.91
C LEU A 562 -10.62 4.47 -15.40
N MET A 563 -9.64 4.75 -14.53
CA MET A 563 -8.46 5.53 -14.89
C MET A 563 -7.68 4.90 -16.06
N GLY A 564 -7.38 3.60 -15.97
CA GLY A 564 -6.65 2.89 -17.03
C GLY A 564 -7.38 2.92 -18.37
N LEU A 565 -8.69 2.68 -18.37
CA LEU A 565 -9.50 2.74 -19.59
C LEU A 565 -9.63 4.17 -20.14
N ALA A 566 -9.78 5.19 -19.27
CA ALA A 566 -9.86 6.58 -19.70
C ALA A 566 -8.56 7.02 -20.39
N VAL A 567 -7.40 6.65 -19.84
CA VAL A 567 -6.10 6.91 -20.45
C VAL A 567 -5.96 6.17 -21.78
N ALA A 568 -6.24 4.87 -21.81
CA ALA A 568 -6.14 4.06 -23.02
C ALA A 568 -7.03 4.61 -24.15
N ARG A 569 -8.28 4.93 -23.84
CA ARG A 569 -9.24 5.53 -24.77
C ARG A 569 -8.72 6.85 -25.35
N ARG A 570 -8.18 7.73 -24.52
CA ARG A 570 -7.63 9.02 -24.96
C ARG A 570 -6.45 8.83 -25.92
N VAL A 571 -5.57 7.88 -25.65
CA VAL A 571 -4.41 7.59 -26.51
C VAL A 571 -4.85 6.96 -27.83
N MET A 572 -5.77 5.98 -27.78
CA MET A 572 -6.32 5.32 -28.97
C MET A 572 -7.11 6.27 -29.87
N ALA A 573 -7.67 7.36 -29.35
CA ALA A 573 -8.38 8.36 -30.15
C ALA A 573 -7.43 9.35 -30.86
N ARG A 574 -6.14 9.40 -30.48
CA ARG A 574 -5.13 10.30 -31.05
C ARG A 574 -4.25 9.64 -32.13
N GLY A 575 -4.11 8.32 -32.08
CA GLY A 575 -3.44 7.51 -33.12
C GLY A 575 -4.46 6.97 -34.12
#